data_AF-A0A7W0QUM2-F1
#
_entry.id   AF-A0A7W0QUM2-F1
#
_cell.length_a   1.000
_cell.length_b   1.000
_cell.length_c   1.000
_cell.angle_alpha   90.00
_cell.angle_beta   90.00
_cell.angle_gamma   90.00
#
_symmetry.space_group_name_H-M   'P 1'
#
loop_
_entity.id
_entity.type
_entity.pdbx_description
1 polymer ?
#
loop_
_entity_poly.entity_id
_entity_poly.type
_entity_poly.pdbx_seq_one_letter_code
_entity_poly.pdbx_strand_id
1 'polypeptide(L)'
;PTLEAMYETADRLRAYDTSPGGPSGLDVEGQRSSAYDLALMMAEAAADPAMLAIMSAPLAQIPAVAGRDEGFEIQNQNQLLLNYPGTLAGKTGFTDAARYTFVGAAERDGRRLIVSLMLAEQVPIPTWEQAARLLDWGFALPAGTPPVGELVSPDSPDLLPQDSPEQPSTALGLPTGPVSAASASAAGGMSVLPLLALATGTVVIAVGTLLWSRRPRVSYPGRGQRRRVSSTLTPRDSAGGP
;
A
#
# COMPACT_ATOMS: atom_id res chain seq x y z
N PRO A 1 -4.02 -7.54 -28.60
CA PRO A 1 -4.21 -6.08 -28.64
C PRO A 1 -3.95 -5.37 -27.29
N THR A 2 -4.70 -5.66 -26.21
CA THR A 2 -4.53 -4.90 -24.94
C THR A 2 -3.15 -5.07 -24.31
N LEU A 3 -2.65 -6.30 -24.22
CA LEU A 3 -1.34 -6.56 -23.60
C LEU A 3 -0.18 -5.93 -24.38
N GLU A 4 -0.26 -5.99 -25.71
CA GLU A 4 0.67 -5.34 -26.63
C GLU A 4 0.70 -3.82 -26.42
N ALA A 5 -0.45 -3.17 -26.35
CA ALA A 5 -0.54 -1.74 -26.04
C ALA A 5 0.02 -1.39 -24.65
N MET A 6 -0.07 -2.30 -23.67
CA MET A 6 0.56 -2.10 -22.36
C MET A 6 2.08 -2.16 -22.43
N TYR A 7 2.64 -3.11 -23.21
CA TYR A 7 4.09 -3.16 -23.47
C TYR A 7 4.57 -1.91 -24.21
N GLU A 8 3.88 -1.51 -25.28
CA GLU A 8 4.21 -0.28 -26.01
C GLU A 8 4.17 0.97 -25.10
N THR A 9 3.20 1.02 -24.18
CA THR A 9 3.11 2.10 -23.21
C THR A 9 4.26 2.04 -22.20
N ALA A 10 4.62 0.86 -21.70
CA ALA A 10 5.76 0.70 -20.79
C ALA A 10 7.07 1.12 -21.47
N ASP A 11 7.30 0.69 -22.71
CA ASP A 11 8.48 1.07 -23.50
C ASP A 11 8.54 2.58 -23.76
N ARG A 12 7.42 3.19 -24.16
CA ARG A 12 7.31 4.65 -24.35
C ARG A 12 7.64 5.42 -23.07
N LEU A 13 7.16 4.94 -21.93
CA LEU A 13 7.44 5.53 -20.63
C LEU A 13 8.84 5.17 -20.10
N ARG A 14 9.56 4.26 -20.77
CA ARG A 14 10.85 3.70 -20.33
C ARG A 14 10.76 2.95 -19.00
N ALA A 15 9.60 2.34 -18.75
CA ALA A 15 9.34 1.47 -17.62
C ALA A 15 9.85 0.04 -17.91
N TYR A 16 11.17 -0.11 -18.00
CA TYR A 16 11.82 -1.32 -18.51
C TYR A 16 11.81 -2.52 -17.55
N ASP A 17 11.50 -2.31 -16.27
CA ASP A 17 11.31 -3.41 -15.31
C ASP A 17 9.88 -3.96 -15.37
N THR A 18 9.01 -3.37 -16.18
CA THR A 18 7.59 -3.72 -16.28
C THR A 18 7.34 -4.78 -17.35
N SER A 19 6.76 -5.90 -16.90
CA SER A 19 6.20 -6.93 -17.77
C SER A 19 4.78 -7.21 -17.30
N PRO A 20 3.75 -6.64 -17.94
CA PRO A 20 2.36 -6.88 -17.55
C PRO A 20 1.96 -8.35 -17.82
N GLY A 21 1.19 -8.95 -16.90
CA GLY A 21 0.55 -10.25 -17.14
C GLY A 21 -0.86 -10.11 -17.75
N GLY A 22 -1.47 -8.93 -17.60
CA GLY A 22 -2.79 -8.58 -18.10
C GLY A 22 -3.26 -7.23 -17.54
N PRO A 23 -4.43 -6.73 -17.96
CA PRO A 23 -4.89 -5.39 -17.61
C PRO A 23 -5.41 -5.25 -16.17
N SER A 24 -5.73 -6.37 -15.49
CA SER A 24 -6.32 -6.34 -14.15
C SER A 24 -5.30 -6.28 -13.01
N GLY A 25 -4.05 -6.70 -13.26
CA GLY A 25 -3.03 -6.86 -12.23
C GLY A 25 -3.17 -8.12 -11.36
N LEU A 26 -4.07 -9.06 -11.70
CA LEU A 26 -4.11 -10.38 -11.06
C LEU A 26 -2.79 -11.13 -11.29
N ASP A 27 -2.43 -12.03 -10.37
CA ASP A 27 -1.16 -12.76 -10.43
C ASP A 27 -1.06 -13.62 -11.69
N VAL A 28 0.00 -13.40 -12.46
CA VAL A 28 0.37 -14.15 -13.66
C VAL A 28 1.88 -14.41 -13.59
N GLU A 29 2.30 -15.62 -13.94
CA GLU A 29 3.72 -15.99 -14.00
C GLU A 29 4.52 -14.99 -14.84
N GLY A 30 5.65 -14.51 -14.31
CA GLY A 30 6.51 -13.54 -15.00
C GLY A 30 6.01 -12.08 -14.99
N GLN A 31 4.81 -11.80 -14.47
CA GLN A 31 4.33 -10.44 -14.25
C GLN A 31 5.24 -9.72 -13.25
N ARG A 32 5.69 -8.51 -13.60
CA ARG A 32 6.56 -7.69 -12.74
C ARG A 32 6.49 -6.20 -13.08
N SER A 33 6.98 -5.39 -12.16
CA SER A 33 7.22 -3.95 -12.27
C SER A 33 8.25 -3.56 -11.20
N SER A 34 8.76 -2.33 -11.23
CA SER A 34 9.53 -1.74 -10.14
C SER A 34 8.82 -0.53 -9.52
N ALA A 35 9.26 -0.10 -8.33
CA ALA A 35 8.71 1.09 -7.69
C ALA A 35 9.01 2.36 -8.52
N TYR A 36 10.15 2.36 -9.23
CA TYR A 36 10.55 3.39 -10.18
C TYR A 36 9.60 3.46 -11.37
N ASP A 37 9.31 2.33 -11.99
CA ASP A 37 8.39 2.25 -13.14
C ASP A 37 6.97 2.70 -12.80
N LEU A 38 6.46 2.29 -11.63
CA LEU A 38 5.16 2.79 -11.16
C LEU A 38 5.17 4.31 -10.95
N ALA A 39 6.28 4.89 -10.50
CA ALA A 39 6.42 6.33 -10.37
C ALA A 39 6.43 7.04 -11.74
N LEU A 40 7.06 6.46 -12.77
CA LEU A 40 6.99 6.95 -14.14
C LEU A 40 5.54 6.97 -14.65
N MET A 41 4.81 5.87 -14.48
CA MET A 41 3.40 5.78 -14.88
C MET A 41 2.51 6.78 -14.15
N MET A 42 2.74 6.96 -12.84
CA MET A 42 2.00 7.97 -12.07
C MET A 42 2.38 9.40 -12.47
N ALA A 43 3.63 9.65 -12.86
CA ALA A 43 4.05 10.96 -13.34
C ALA A 43 3.30 11.34 -14.63
N GLU A 44 3.21 10.41 -15.58
CA GLU A 44 2.41 10.55 -16.79
C GLU A 44 0.93 10.78 -16.45
N ALA A 45 0.34 9.92 -15.63
CA ALA A 45 -1.07 10.03 -15.26
C ALA A 45 -1.40 11.34 -14.51
N ALA A 46 -0.48 11.82 -13.67
CA ALA A 46 -0.66 13.08 -12.94
C ALA A 46 -0.48 14.32 -13.82
N ALA A 47 0.16 14.19 -14.99
CA ALA A 47 0.29 15.27 -15.96
C ALA A 47 -0.99 15.46 -16.80
N ASP A 48 -1.82 14.43 -16.94
CA ASP A 48 -3.08 14.48 -17.68
C ASP A 48 -4.27 14.89 -16.78
N PRO A 49 -4.91 16.07 -17.01
CA PRO A 49 -6.08 16.49 -16.26
C PRO A 49 -7.26 15.52 -16.32
N ALA A 50 -7.45 14.78 -17.41
CA ALA A 50 -8.51 13.80 -17.53
C ALA A 50 -8.28 12.59 -16.60
N MET A 51 -7.03 12.13 -16.52
CA MET A 51 -6.64 11.07 -15.59
C MET A 51 -6.77 11.52 -14.14
N LEU A 52 -6.34 12.74 -13.81
CA LEU A 52 -6.55 13.30 -12.47
C LEU A 52 -8.04 13.36 -12.10
N ALA A 53 -8.90 13.79 -13.01
CA ALA A 53 -10.35 13.84 -12.76
C ALA A 53 -10.94 12.46 -12.46
N ILE A 54 -10.50 11.42 -13.18
CA ILE A 54 -10.94 10.04 -12.95
C ILE A 54 -10.41 9.51 -11.61
N MET A 55 -9.12 9.69 -11.33
CA MET A 55 -8.46 9.11 -10.15
C MET A 55 -8.84 9.80 -8.84
N SER A 56 -9.27 11.07 -8.90
CA SER A 56 -9.71 11.86 -7.75
C SER A 56 -11.23 11.86 -7.53
N ALA A 57 -12.01 11.25 -8.44
CA ALA A 57 -13.45 11.12 -8.26
C ALA A 57 -13.75 10.33 -6.98
N PRO A 58 -14.51 10.89 -6.00
CA PRO A 58 -14.83 10.17 -4.77
C PRO A 58 -15.88 9.08 -4.99
N LEU A 59 -16.80 9.32 -5.93
CA LEU A 59 -17.90 8.45 -6.31
C LEU A 59 -17.99 8.38 -7.83
N ALA A 60 -18.43 7.25 -8.37
CA ALA A 60 -18.77 7.11 -9.78
C ALA A 60 -20.03 6.27 -9.95
N GLN A 61 -20.87 6.64 -10.91
CA GLN A 61 -22.09 5.89 -11.23
C GLN A 61 -21.83 4.91 -12.37
N ILE A 62 -22.11 3.63 -12.08
CA ILE A 62 -22.12 2.57 -13.08
C ILE A 62 -23.53 2.50 -13.68
N PRO A 63 -23.68 2.64 -15.01
CA PRO A 63 -24.98 2.66 -15.65
C PRO A 63 -25.66 1.29 -15.60
N ALA A 64 -26.99 1.30 -15.61
CA ALA A 64 -27.81 0.10 -15.72
C ALA A 64 -27.50 -0.67 -17.01
N VAL A 65 -27.52 -2.00 -16.91
CA VAL A 65 -27.42 -2.91 -18.05
C VAL A 65 -28.70 -3.74 -18.09
N ALA A 66 -29.52 -3.50 -19.12
CA ALA A 66 -30.82 -4.14 -19.26
C ALA A 66 -30.74 -5.67 -19.11
N GLY A 67 -31.55 -6.22 -18.19
CA GLY A 67 -31.59 -7.66 -17.91
C GLY A 67 -30.43 -8.21 -17.08
N ARG A 68 -29.51 -7.36 -16.60
CA ARG A 68 -28.36 -7.77 -15.78
C ARG A 68 -28.27 -7.02 -14.45
N ASP A 69 -28.32 -5.70 -14.48
CA ASP A 69 -28.11 -4.85 -13.29
C ASP A 69 -28.82 -3.49 -13.45
N GLU A 70 -29.31 -2.92 -12.35
CA GLU A 70 -30.05 -1.65 -12.33
C GLU A 70 -29.16 -0.40 -12.31
N GLY A 71 -27.84 -0.58 -12.34
CA GLY A 71 -26.86 0.46 -12.10
C GLY A 71 -26.58 0.61 -10.61
N PHE A 72 -25.37 1.05 -10.27
CA PHE A 72 -24.95 1.23 -8.88
C PHE A 72 -23.84 2.26 -8.75
N GLU A 73 -23.68 2.79 -7.55
CA GLU A 73 -22.60 3.70 -7.21
C GLU A 73 -21.39 2.93 -6.69
N ILE A 74 -20.21 3.32 -7.13
CA ILE A 74 -18.93 2.87 -6.57
C ILE A 74 -18.21 4.02 -5.88
N GLN A 75 -17.42 3.70 -4.87
CA GLN A 75 -16.64 4.68 -4.09
C GLN A 75 -15.15 4.47 -4.31
N ASN A 76 -14.40 5.56 -4.29
CA ASN A 76 -12.95 5.51 -4.35
C ASN A 76 -12.38 4.89 -3.06
N GLN A 77 -11.57 3.86 -3.23
CA GLN A 77 -10.97 3.14 -2.11
C GLN A 77 -9.66 3.78 -1.62
N ASN A 78 -9.14 4.78 -2.32
CA ASN A 78 -7.89 5.44 -1.98
C ASN A 78 -8.03 6.26 -0.69
N GLN A 79 -7.58 5.69 0.44
CA GLN A 79 -7.59 6.35 1.73
C GLN A 79 -6.67 7.58 1.79
N LEU A 80 -5.63 7.66 0.95
CA LEU A 80 -4.78 8.85 0.89
C LEU A 80 -5.60 10.06 0.38
N LEU A 81 -6.43 9.86 -0.63
CA LEU A 81 -7.32 10.90 -1.18
C LEU A 81 -8.28 11.47 -0.13
N LEU A 82 -8.77 10.61 0.76
CA LEU A 82 -9.73 10.99 1.80
C LEU A 82 -9.06 11.70 2.99
N ASN A 83 -7.81 11.35 3.32
CA ASN A 83 -7.21 11.70 4.60
C ASN A 83 -5.95 12.60 4.50
N TYR A 84 -5.35 12.75 3.32
CA TYR A 84 -4.09 13.49 3.15
C TYR A 84 -4.28 14.74 2.29
N PRO A 85 -4.19 15.95 2.89
CA PRO A 85 -4.36 17.21 2.15
C PRO A 85 -3.35 17.36 1.01
N GLY A 86 -3.86 17.79 -0.15
CA GLY A 86 -3.07 17.97 -1.37
C GLY A 86 -2.97 16.72 -2.23
N THR A 87 -3.60 15.59 -1.87
CA THR A 87 -3.63 14.39 -2.73
C THR A 87 -4.29 14.71 -4.07
N LEU A 88 -3.60 14.39 -5.16
CA LEU A 88 -4.07 14.59 -6.54
C LEU A 88 -4.64 13.29 -7.12
N ALA A 89 -3.96 12.18 -6.91
CA ALA A 89 -4.29 10.89 -7.49
C ALA A 89 -3.66 9.75 -6.68
N GLY A 90 -4.18 8.55 -6.88
CA GLY A 90 -3.49 7.34 -6.43
C GLY A 90 -4.21 6.06 -6.83
N LYS A 91 -3.49 4.95 -6.75
CA LYS A 91 -3.98 3.62 -7.04
C LYS A 91 -3.47 2.64 -5.99
N THR A 92 -4.42 1.88 -5.43
CA THR A 92 -4.16 0.76 -4.51
C THR A 92 -4.08 -0.56 -5.28
N GLY A 93 -3.35 -1.53 -4.74
CA GLY A 93 -3.33 -2.90 -5.25
C GLY A 93 -2.99 -3.91 -4.15
N PHE A 94 -3.52 -5.12 -4.27
CA PHE A 94 -3.18 -6.23 -3.41
C PHE A 94 -3.35 -7.56 -4.17
N THR A 95 -2.32 -8.40 -4.09
CA THR A 95 -2.39 -9.83 -4.42
C THR A 95 -1.56 -10.61 -3.41
N ASP A 96 -1.66 -11.93 -3.41
CA ASP A 96 -0.87 -12.75 -2.49
C ASP A 96 0.63 -12.63 -2.79
N ALA A 97 1.01 -12.56 -4.08
CA ALA A 97 2.41 -12.41 -4.49
C ALA A 97 2.93 -10.97 -4.33
N ALA A 98 2.15 -9.95 -4.69
CA ALA A 98 2.60 -8.56 -4.66
C ALA A 98 2.51 -7.92 -3.26
N ARG A 99 1.72 -8.53 -2.35
CA ARG A 99 1.30 -7.92 -1.07
C ARG A 99 0.65 -6.55 -1.33
N TYR A 100 0.75 -5.61 -0.39
CA TYR A 100 0.16 -4.28 -0.59
C TYR A 100 1.06 -3.44 -1.50
N THR A 101 0.45 -2.87 -2.53
CA THR A 101 1.07 -1.91 -3.43
C THR A 101 0.27 -0.62 -3.45
N PHE A 102 0.97 0.50 -3.59
CA PHE A 102 0.34 1.81 -3.67
C PHE A 102 1.21 2.74 -4.50
N VAL A 103 0.62 3.50 -5.40
CA VAL A 103 1.28 4.64 -6.03
C VAL A 103 0.35 5.84 -6.00
N GLY A 104 0.86 7.03 -5.69
CA GLY A 104 0.03 8.23 -5.61
C GLY A 104 0.83 9.52 -5.72
N ALA A 105 0.11 10.61 -5.97
CA ALA A 105 0.67 11.94 -6.13
C ALA A 105 -0.02 12.93 -5.19
N ALA A 106 0.75 13.86 -4.63
CA ALA A 106 0.25 14.97 -3.83
C ALA A 106 0.98 16.27 -4.18
N GLU A 107 0.33 17.41 -3.95
CA GLU A 107 0.87 18.73 -4.23
C GLU A 107 0.62 19.68 -3.06
N ARG A 108 1.67 20.44 -2.70
CA ARG A 108 1.63 21.50 -1.68
C ARG A 108 2.45 22.68 -2.19
N ASP A 109 1.87 23.88 -2.15
CA ASP A 109 2.53 25.13 -2.54
C ASP A 109 3.20 25.07 -3.93
N GLY A 110 2.54 24.42 -4.89
CA GLY A 110 3.03 24.23 -6.26
C GLY A 110 4.14 23.18 -6.43
N ARG A 111 4.58 22.52 -5.35
CA ARG A 111 5.50 21.39 -5.41
C ARG A 111 4.71 20.10 -5.43
N ARG A 112 4.89 19.29 -6.48
CA ARG A 112 4.26 17.97 -6.64
C ARG A 112 5.24 16.85 -6.30
N LEU A 113 4.79 15.86 -5.54
CA LEU A 113 5.54 14.66 -5.19
C LEU A 113 4.75 13.40 -5.55
N ILE A 114 5.47 12.35 -5.92
CA ILE A 114 4.94 11.01 -6.17
C ILE A 114 5.55 10.05 -5.17
N VAL A 115 4.75 9.14 -4.64
CA VAL A 115 5.18 8.05 -3.77
C VAL A 115 4.74 6.71 -4.38
N SER A 116 5.65 5.74 -4.35
CA SER A 116 5.41 4.37 -4.83
C SER A 116 5.85 3.38 -3.75
N LEU A 117 4.97 2.46 -3.41
CA LEU A 117 5.15 1.41 -2.41
C LEU A 117 4.87 0.06 -3.07
N MET A 118 5.79 -0.88 -2.90
CA MET A 118 5.66 -2.26 -3.34
C MET A 118 6.02 -3.19 -2.20
N LEU A 119 5.41 -4.38 -2.18
CA LEU A 119 5.65 -5.40 -1.15
C LEU A 119 5.45 -4.86 0.28
N ALA A 120 4.50 -3.95 0.46
CA ALA A 120 4.19 -3.38 1.75
C ALA A 120 3.28 -4.31 2.58
N GLU A 121 3.26 -4.08 3.88
CA GLU A 121 2.34 -4.72 4.83
C GLU A 121 1.48 -3.64 5.52
N GLN A 122 0.32 -4.02 6.06
CA GLN A 122 -0.55 -3.09 6.81
C GLN A 122 -0.20 -2.96 8.30
N VAL A 123 1.01 -3.38 8.69
CA VAL A 123 1.51 -3.32 10.07
C VAL A 123 2.89 -2.66 10.11
N PRO A 124 3.21 -1.85 11.13
CA PRO A 124 2.34 -1.50 12.28
C PRO A 124 1.27 -0.45 11.93
N ILE A 125 1.28 0.09 10.71
CA ILE A 125 0.35 1.11 10.24
C ILE A 125 -0.18 0.77 8.83
N PRO A 126 -1.37 1.23 8.45
CA PRO A 126 -1.91 1.04 7.11
C PRO A 126 -0.99 1.60 6.01
N THR A 127 -1.02 1.00 4.82
CA THR A 127 -0.17 1.39 3.67
C THR A 127 -0.36 2.86 3.27
N TRP A 128 -1.58 3.41 3.39
CA TRP A 128 -1.83 4.82 3.06
C TRP A 128 -1.14 5.77 4.06
N GLU A 129 -1.02 5.40 5.34
CA GLU A 129 -0.28 6.19 6.32
C GLU A 129 1.23 6.10 6.08
N GLN A 130 1.73 4.96 5.60
CA GLN A 130 3.13 4.83 5.18
C GLN A 130 3.43 5.77 4.01
N ALA A 131 2.54 5.81 3.01
CA ALA A 131 2.63 6.74 1.89
C ALA A 131 2.59 8.20 2.36
N ALA A 132 1.65 8.54 3.26
CA ALA A 132 1.55 9.88 3.84
C ALA A 132 2.84 10.31 4.56
N ARG A 133 3.46 9.43 5.34
CA ARG A 133 4.73 9.72 6.04
C ARG A 133 5.89 9.95 5.08
N LEU A 134 5.97 9.19 3.98
CA LEU A 134 6.99 9.40 2.95
C LEU A 134 6.78 10.72 2.20
N LEU A 135 5.51 11.06 1.90
CA LEU A 135 5.17 12.36 1.32
C LEU A 135 5.52 13.50 2.28
N ASP A 136 5.19 13.39 3.56
CA ASP A 136 5.54 14.39 4.58
C ASP A 136 7.05 14.55 4.71
N TRP A 137 7.80 13.45 4.71
CA TRP A 137 9.26 13.51 4.65
C TRP A 137 9.75 14.24 3.40
N GLY A 138 9.22 13.90 2.22
CA GLY A 138 9.59 14.54 0.96
C GLY A 138 9.26 16.04 0.93
N PHE A 139 8.10 16.44 1.44
CA PHE A 139 7.69 17.84 1.54
C PHE A 139 8.52 18.63 2.57
N ALA A 140 8.97 17.99 3.64
CA ALA A 140 9.84 18.60 4.64
C ALA A 140 11.28 18.84 4.14
N LEU A 141 11.72 18.15 3.08
CA LEU A 141 13.02 18.43 2.47
C LEU A 141 13.05 19.83 1.85
N PRO A 142 14.12 20.63 2.10
CA PRO A 142 14.29 21.92 1.46
C PRO A 142 14.25 21.82 -0.07
N ALA A 143 13.67 22.83 -0.71
CA ALA A 143 13.76 22.98 -2.16
C ALA A 143 15.24 23.01 -2.59
N GLY A 144 15.59 22.24 -3.63
CA GLY A 144 16.97 22.11 -4.10
C GLY A 144 17.82 21.07 -3.37
N THR A 145 17.24 20.26 -2.48
CA THR A 145 17.92 19.06 -1.96
C THR A 145 18.39 18.19 -3.14
N PRO A 146 19.68 17.85 -3.24
CA PRO A 146 20.20 17.06 -4.35
C PRO A 146 19.47 15.71 -4.45
N PRO A 147 18.94 15.35 -5.64
CA PRO A 147 18.29 14.06 -5.81
C PRO A 147 19.32 12.92 -5.85
N VAL A 148 18.88 11.72 -5.49
CA VAL A 148 19.71 10.49 -5.62
C VAL A 148 19.72 9.92 -7.04
N GLY A 149 18.85 10.44 -7.89
CA GLY A 149 18.65 10.03 -9.27
C GLY A 149 17.48 10.79 -9.89
N GLU A 150 17.25 10.60 -11.17
CA GLU A 150 16.19 11.29 -11.92
C GLU A 150 15.21 10.26 -12.51
N LEU A 151 13.92 10.60 -12.46
CA LEU A 151 12.91 9.87 -13.23
C LEU A 151 13.07 10.27 -14.69
N VAL A 152 13.35 9.30 -15.55
CA VAL A 152 13.52 9.55 -16.98
C VAL A 152 12.22 10.09 -17.59
N SER A 153 12.32 11.11 -18.43
CA SER A 153 11.17 11.56 -19.22
C SER A 153 11.12 10.78 -20.55
N PRO A 154 9.92 10.46 -21.07
CA PRO A 154 9.76 9.82 -22.38
C PRO A 154 10.50 10.55 -23.50
N ASP A 155 10.53 11.89 -23.43
CA ASP A 155 11.15 12.75 -24.45
C ASP A 155 12.65 13.00 -24.24
N SER A 156 13.23 12.50 -23.14
CA SER A 156 14.67 12.68 -22.89
C SER A 156 15.48 11.93 -23.95
N PRO A 157 16.59 12.49 -24.47
CA PRO A 157 17.47 11.74 -25.37
C PRO A 157 17.92 10.44 -24.70
N ASP A 158 18.06 9.37 -25.48
CA ASP A 158 18.54 8.08 -24.97
C ASP A 158 19.90 8.30 -24.30
N LEU A 159 19.94 8.16 -22.98
CA LEU A 159 21.18 7.97 -22.26
C LEU A 159 21.59 6.51 -22.48
N LEU A 160 22.04 6.20 -23.70
CA LEU A 160 22.77 4.94 -23.93
C LEU A 160 23.88 4.87 -22.87
N PRO A 161 24.05 3.72 -22.18
CA PRO A 161 25.10 3.59 -21.19
C PRO A 161 26.46 3.94 -21.81
N GLN A 162 27.03 5.06 -21.40
CA GLN A 162 28.46 5.29 -21.52
C GLN A 162 29.11 4.40 -20.46
N ASP A 163 29.70 3.30 -20.91
CA ASP A 163 30.66 2.45 -20.19
C ASP A 163 30.63 2.57 -18.66
N SER A 164 29.73 1.84 -18.01
CA SER A 164 29.87 1.58 -16.58
C SER A 164 31.19 0.82 -16.37
N PRO A 165 32.16 1.35 -15.60
CA PRO A 165 33.38 0.61 -15.32
C PRO A 165 33.04 -0.69 -14.60
N GLU A 166 33.56 -1.78 -15.14
CA GLU A 166 33.45 -3.15 -14.64
C GLU A 166 33.72 -3.19 -13.12
N GLN A 167 32.66 -3.32 -12.30
CA GLN A 167 32.82 -3.56 -10.87
C GLN A 167 33.35 -4.98 -10.67
N PRO A 168 34.51 -5.18 -10.01
CA PRO A 168 35.04 -6.52 -9.77
C PRO A 168 34.08 -7.31 -8.88
N SER A 169 33.56 -8.42 -9.41
CA SER A 169 32.80 -9.40 -8.65
C SER A 169 33.74 -10.09 -7.67
N THR A 170 33.82 -9.59 -6.43
CA THR A 170 34.45 -10.33 -5.35
C THR A 170 33.43 -11.31 -4.78
N ALA A 171 33.43 -12.53 -5.31
CA ALA A 171 32.69 -13.64 -4.71
C ALA A 171 33.23 -13.87 -3.29
N LEU A 172 32.37 -13.71 -2.28
CA LEU A 172 32.69 -14.05 -0.89
C LEU A 172 32.83 -15.57 -0.75
N GLY A 173 34.07 -16.05 -0.89
CA GLY A 173 34.44 -17.40 -0.45
C GLY A 173 34.40 -17.49 1.07
N LEU A 174 33.66 -18.47 1.59
CA LEU A 174 33.63 -18.81 3.02
C LEU A 174 35.03 -19.28 3.47
N PRO A 175 35.64 -18.66 4.50
CA PRO A 175 36.90 -19.15 5.04
C PRO A 175 36.67 -20.39 5.91
N THR A 176 37.15 -21.54 5.45
CA THR A 176 37.36 -22.74 6.27
C THR A 176 38.70 -22.61 7.01
N GLY A 177 38.67 -22.31 8.29
CA GLY A 177 39.84 -22.34 9.17
C GLY A 177 39.47 -22.14 10.65
N PRO A 178 40.13 -22.82 11.61
CA PRO A 178 39.73 -22.78 13.01
C PRO A 178 40.17 -21.46 13.66
N VAL A 179 39.23 -20.73 14.25
CA VAL A 179 39.54 -19.54 15.05
C VAL A 179 39.91 -19.94 16.48
N SER A 180 41.18 -19.73 16.81
CA SER A 180 41.72 -19.84 18.17
C SER A 180 41.28 -18.63 19.00
N ALA A 181 40.59 -18.87 20.10
CA ALA A 181 40.18 -17.83 21.05
C ALA A 181 41.38 -17.40 21.90
N ALA A 182 41.81 -16.14 21.77
CA ALA A 182 42.71 -15.50 22.71
C ALA A 182 41.90 -14.61 23.66
N SER A 183 41.88 -14.98 24.93
CA SER A 183 41.36 -14.22 26.05
C SER A 183 42.33 -13.10 26.42
N ALA A 184 41.83 -11.87 26.54
CA ALA A 184 42.53 -10.78 27.19
C ALA A 184 41.72 -10.33 28.41
N SER A 185 42.30 -10.52 29.58
CA SER A 185 41.79 -10.04 30.86
C SER A 185 42.00 -8.54 31.01
N ALA A 186 41.04 -7.85 31.61
CA ALA A 186 41.32 -6.63 32.35
C ALA A 186 40.51 -6.64 33.65
N ALA A 187 41.25 -6.70 34.75
CA ALA A 187 40.76 -6.56 36.11
C ALA A 187 40.27 -5.13 36.36
N GLY A 188 39.19 -4.97 37.10
CA GLY A 188 38.74 -3.67 37.58
C GLY A 188 37.45 -3.71 38.40
N GLY A 189 37.60 -3.92 39.71
CA GLY A 189 36.71 -3.35 40.75
C GLY A 189 35.34 -4.01 40.97
N MET A 190 35.24 -4.82 42.03
CA MET A 190 33.97 -5.29 42.60
C MET A 190 33.43 -4.26 43.61
N SER A 191 32.20 -3.79 43.41
CA SER A 191 31.38 -3.15 44.46
C SER A 191 30.05 -3.88 44.56
N VAL A 192 29.76 -4.39 45.75
CA VAL A 192 28.63 -5.26 46.09
C VAL A 192 27.40 -4.46 46.54
N LEU A 193 26.26 -4.79 45.91
CA LEU A 193 24.84 -4.70 46.31
C LEU A 193 24.05 -3.37 46.14
N PRO A 194 22.71 -3.44 45.85
CA PRO A 194 21.85 -4.63 45.81
C PRO A 194 21.03 -4.86 44.52
N LEU A 195 20.96 -6.15 44.17
CA LEU A 195 19.81 -6.82 43.56
C LEU A 195 18.52 -6.52 44.36
N LEU A 196 17.67 -5.63 43.86
CA LEU A 196 16.27 -5.50 44.34
C LEU A 196 15.30 -4.90 43.30
N ALA A 197 15.66 -4.91 42.01
CA ALA A 197 14.84 -4.33 40.94
C ALA A 197 14.27 -5.35 39.93
N LEU A 198 14.47 -6.66 40.13
CA LEU A 198 14.02 -7.70 39.19
C LEU A 198 12.83 -8.55 39.69
N ALA A 199 12.37 -8.35 40.92
CA ALA A 199 11.19 -9.05 41.47
C ALA A 199 9.88 -8.23 41.43
N THR A 200 9.95 -6.91 41.19
CA THR A 200 8.76 -6.04 41.12
C THR A 200 8.11 -6.04 39.73
N GLY A 201 8.88 -6.22 38.67
CA GLY A 201 8.37 -6.19 37.29
C GLY A 201 7.44 -7.35 36.95
N THR A 202 7.69 -8.54 37.48
CA THR A 202 6.88 -9.75 37.18
C THR A 202 5.53 -9.73 37.89
N VAL A 203 5.43 -9.15 39.09
CA VAL A 203 4.17 -9.05 39.84
C VAL A 203 3.21 -8.04 39.20
N VAL A 204 3.72 -6.92 38.66
CA VAL A 204 2.87 -5.89 38.01
C VAL A 204 2.23 -6.42 36.71
N ILE A 205 2.97 -7.22 35.94
CA ILE A 205 2.48 -7.82 34.70
C ILE A 205 1.41 -8.89 34.97
N ALA A 206 1.60 -9.71 36.02
CA ALA A 206 0.62 -10.73 36.41
C ALA A 206 -0.68 -10.13 36.99
N VAL A 207 -0.58 -9.05 37.78
CA VAL A 207 -1.77 -8.37 38.33
C VAL A 207 -2.52 -7.60 37.23
N GLY A 208 -1.80 -6.96 36.30
CA GLY A 208 -2.41 -6.25 35.17
C GLY A 208 -3.20 -7.16 34.23
N THR A 209 -2.65 -8.35 33.92
CA THR A 209 -3.34 -9.36 33.09
C THR A 209 -4.55 -9.97 33.80
N LEU A 210 -4.46 -10.23 35.10
CA LEU A 210 -5.59 -10.74 35.88
C LEU A 210 -6.72 -9.71 35.99
N LEU A 211 -6.42 -8.43 36.19
CA LEU A 211 -7.42 -7.36 36.26
C LEU A 211 -8.08 -7.07 34.90
N TRP A 212 -7.35 -7.22 33.78
CA TRP A 212 -7.95 -7.14 32.45
C TRP A 212 -8.94 -8.29 32.22
N SER A 213 -8.55 -9.53 32.57
CA SER A 213 -9.40 -10.72 32.39
C SER A 213 -10.72 -10.67 33.16
N ARG A 214 -10.81 -9.81 34.20
CA ARG A 214 -12.00 -9.64 35.04
C ARG A 214 -12.88 -8.46 34.63
N ARG A 215 -12.54 -7.70 33.59
CA ARG A 215 -13.42 -6.63 33.09
C ARG A 215 -14.64 -7.25 32.39
N PRO A 216 -15.88 -6.89 32.79
CA PRO A 216 -17.07 -7.40 32.13
C PRO A 216 -17.07 -6.93 30.67
N ARG A 217 -17.28 -7.89 29.76
CA ARG A 217 -17.45 -7.59 28.33
C ARG A 217 -18.66 -6.68 28.19
N VAL A 218 -18.47 -5.55 27.52
CA VAL A 218 -19.57 -4.66 27.14
C VAL A 218 -20.46 -5.44 26.18
N SER A 219 -21.61 -5.90 26.68
CA SER A 219 -22.66 -6.52 25.89
C SER A 219 -23.32 -5.44 25.03
N TYR A 220 -23.10 -5.50 23.72
CA TYR A 220 -23.91 -4.73 22.77
C TYR A 220 -25.36 -5.25 22.81
N PRO A 221 -26.37 -4.38 22.97
CA PRO A 221 -27.76 -4.82 22.95
C PRO A 221 -28.12 -5.43 21.60
N GLY A 222 -28.62 -6.66 21.66
CA GLY A 222 -29.02 -7.45 20.50
C GLY A 222 -30.11 -6.75 19.68
N ARG A 223 -29.89 -6.73 18.36
CA ARG A 223 -30.88 -6.29 17.38
C ARG A 223 -32.04 -7.28 17.41
N GLY A 224 -33.19 -6.79 17.85
CA GLY A 224 -34.40 -7.56 18.09
C GLY A 224 -34.88 -8.38 16.90
N GLN A 225 -35.48 -9.53 17.25
CA GLN A 225 -36.31 -10.37 16.40
C GLN A 225 -37.19 -9.55 15.45
N ARG A 226 -36.97 -9.71 14.14
CA ARG A 226 -38.01 -9.36 13.16
C ARG A 226 -39.16 -10.36 13.30
N ARG A 227 -40.25 -9.86 13.86
CA ARG A 227 -41.56 -10.50 13.94
C ARG A 227 -42.03 -10.84 12.53
N ARG A 228 -42.23 -12.12 12.25
CA ARG A 228 -42.80 -12.66 11.02
C ARG A 228 -44.27 -12.21 10.97
N VAL A 229 -44.61 -11.27 10.10
CA VAL A 229 -46.01 -10.96 9.79
C VAL A 229 -46.46 -11.97 8.74
N SER A 230 -47.24 -12.95 9.18
CA SER A 230 -47.97 -13.86 8.29
C SER A 230 -49.08 -13.07 7.59
N SER A 231 -48.94 -12.84 6.30
CA SER A 231 -50.04 -12.38 5.44
C SER A 231 -50.74 -13.60 4.84
N THR A 232 -51.79 -14.06 5.53
CA THR A 232 -52.85 -14.87 4.90
C THR A 232 -53.66 -13.98 3.97
N LEU A 233 -53.40 -14.08 2.68
CA LEU A 233 -54.30 -13.60 1.63
C LEU A 233 -55.32 -14.71 1.35
N THR A 234 -56.55 -14.49 1.80
CA THR A 234 -57.74 -15.24 1.41
C THR A 234 -58.10 -14.93 -0.05
N PRO A 235 -58.55 -15.92 -0.86
CA PRO A 235 -59.07 -15.66 -2.19
C PRO A 235 -60.44 -14.99 -2.07
N ARG A 236 -60.70 -13.95 -2.87
CA ARG A 236 -62.02 -13.34 -2.99
C ARG A 236 -62.72 -14.00 -4.18
N ASP A 237 -63.86 -14.60 -3.88
CA ASP A 237 -64.73 -15.30 -4.81
C ASP A 237 -65.15 -14.43 -6.00
N SER A 238 -65.19 -15.12 -7.13
CA SER A 238 -65.85 -14.80 -8.38
C SER A 238 -67.37 -14.90 -8.25
N ALA A 239 -68.06 -13.79 -8.51
CA ALA A 239 -69.44 -13.72 -9.02
C ALA A 239 -69.45 -12.50 -9.97
N GLY A 240 -69.94 -12.49 -11.20
CA GLY A 240 -70.86 -13.37 -11.90
C GLY A 240 -71.87 -12.48 -12.64
N GLY A 241 -71.83 -12.49 -13.98
CA GLY A 241 -72.93 -12.06 -14.88
C GLY A 241 -72.81 -10.66 -15.49
N PRO A 242 -73.51 -10.40 -16.61
CA PRO A 242 -74.53 -11.23 -17.28
C PRO A 242 -73.99 -12.14 -18.41
#